data_AF-A0A843M6R5-F1
#
_entry.id   AF-A0A843M6R5-F1
#
_cell.length_a   1.000
_cell.length_b   1.000
_cell.length_c   1.000
_cell.angle_alpha   90.00
_cell.angle_beta   90.00
_cell.angle_gamma   90.00
#
_symmetry.space_group_name_H-M   'P 1'
#
loop_
_entity.id
_entity.type
_entity.pdbx_description
1 polymer ?
#
loop_
_entity_poly.entity_id
_entity_poly.type
_entity_poly.pdbx_seq_one_letter_code
_entity_poly.pdbx_strand_id
1 'polypeptide(L)'
;MDSGYVNARIRGMYSRLLDKKSLSNLILKPDISSLITALEETSYHEDLERALVGKSGLSGIEEALRLNLIRTIQKISEFLQGEKGERYILIFSSRWDIHNLKTILRGKRIKVPT
;
A
#
# COMPACT_ATOMS: atom_id res chain seq x y z
N MET A 1 23.16 -10.59 -6.42
CA MET A 1 23.20 -9.17 -6.02
C MET A 1 23.75 -9.15 -4.58
N ASP A 2 24.45 -8.12 -4.14
CA ASP A 2 24.93 -8.11 -2.75
C ASP A 2 23.76 -7.81 -1.79
N SER A 3 23.48 -8.70 -0.84
CA SER A 3 22.41 -8.54 0.16
C SER A 3 22.43 -7.19 0.89
N GLY A 4 23.61 -6.55 0.96
CA GLY A 4 23.78 -5.19 1.52
C GLY A 4 23.05 -4.11 0.72
N TYR A 5 23.07 -4.17 -0.61
CA TYR A 5 22.39 -3.19 -1.47
C TYR A 5 20.86 -3.27 -1.32
N VAL A 6 20.32 -4.49 -1.35
CA VAL A 6 18.89 -4.73 -1.16
C VAL A 6 18.43 -4.23 0.22
N ASN A 7 19.18 -4.55 1.28
CA ASN A 7 18.89 -4.07 2.63
C ASN A 7 18.91 -2.54 2.75
N ALA A 8 19.86 -1.86 2.10
CA ALA A 8 19.92 -0.39 2.09
C ALA A 8 18.69 0.22 1.38
N ARG A 9 18.29 -0.33 0.23
CA ARG A 9 17.09 0.11 -0.49
C ARG A 9 15.82 -0.08 0.34
N ILE A 10 15.63 -1.25 0.94
CA ILE A 10 14.47 -1.55 1.79
C ILE A 10 14.44 -0.60 3.01
N ARG A 11 15.58 -0.33 3.65
CA ARG A 11 15.65 0.63 4.76
C ARG A 11 15.27 2.06 4.33
N GLY A 12 15.71 2.48 3.14
CA GLY A 12 15.30 3.77 2.57
C GLY A 12 13.80 3.83 2.23
N MET A 13 13.17 2.70 1.91
CA MET A 13 11.71 2.64 1.77
C MET A 13 11.02 2.75 3.12
N TYR A 14 11.52 2.04 4.13
CA TYR A 14 10.97 2.04 5.49
C TYR A 14 10.99 3.44 6.13
N SER A 15 12.04 4.24 5.89
CA SER A 15 12.14 5.60 6.43
C SER A 15 11.09 6.57 5.91
N ARG A 16 10.33 6.21 4.86
CA ARG A 16 9.22 7.03 4.32
C ARG A 16 7.87 6.75 4.98
N LEU A 17 7.80 5.74 5.84
CA LEU A 17 6.60 5.48 6.62
C LEU A 17 6.35 6.64 7.59
N LEU A 18 5.08 6.90 7.86
CA LEU A 18 4.69 7.93 8.82
C LEU A 18 5.24 7.58 10.19
N ASP A 19 5.96 8.53 10.78
CA ASP A 19 6.40 8.40 12.14
C ASP A 19 5.22 8.57 13.11
N LYS A 20 5.46 8.25 14.39
CA LYS A 20 4.44 8.33 15.43
C LYS A 20 3.83 9.73 15.54
N LYS A 21 4.63 10.78 15.36
CA LYS A 21 4.18 12.17 15.44
C LYS A 21 3.23 12.51 14.30
N SER A 22 3.59 12.14 13.07
CA SER A 22 2.76 12.34 11.88
C SER A 22 1.44 11.59 12.01
N LEU A 23 1.46 10.34 12.48
CA LEU A 23 0.25 9.57 12.70
C LEU A 23 -0.66 10.21 13.75
N SER A 24 -0.11 10.68 14.88
CA SER A 24 -0.87 11.43 15.88
C SER A 24 -1.50 12.69 15.29
N ASN A 25 -0.77 13.42 14.46
CA ASN A 25 -1.29 14.63 13.80
C ASN A 25 -2.46 14.33 12.85
N LEU A 26 -2.45 13.18 12.16
CA LEU A 26 -3.54 12.76 11.28
C LEU A 26 -4.80 12.41 12.07
N ILE A 27 -4.67 11.75 13.23
CA ILE A 27 -5.79 11.38 14.09
C ILE A 27 -6.53 12.63 14.61
N LEU A 28 -5.81 13.73 14.82
CA LEU A 28 -6.37 14.98 15.32
C LEU A 28 -7.07 15.82 14.25
N LYS A 29 -7.13 15.37 12.99
CA LYS A 29 -7.79 16.13 11.92
C LYS A 29 -9.30 16.12 12.12
N PRO A 30 -9.97 17.28 12.02
CA PRO A 30 -11.40 17.39 12.35
C PRO A 30 -12.33 16.71 11.35
N ASP A 31 -11.88 16.46 10.12
CA ASP A 31 -12.70 15.92 9.04
C ASP A 31 -11.84 15.22 7.96
N ILE A 32 -12.51 14.57 7.01
CA ILE A 32 -11.85 13.80 5.94
C ILE A 32 -11.09 14.71 4.96
N SER A 33 -11.58 15.93 4.69
CA SER A 33 -10.88 16.86 3.79
C SER A 33 -9.57 17.33 4.41
N SER A 34 -9.59 17.70 5.69
CA SER A 34 -8.37 18.10 6.42
C SER A 34 -7.40 16.93 6.61
N LEU A 35 -7.90 15.70 6.73
CA LEU A 35 -7.09 14.48 6.70
C LEU A 35 -6.41 14.28 5.34
N ILE A 36 -7.14 14.45 4.24
CA ILE A 36 -6.59 14.34 2.87
C ILE A 36 -5.48 15.36 2.66
N THR A 37 -5.72 16.64 2.96
CA THR A 37 -4.71 17.69 2.83
C THR A 37 -3.46 17.36 3.65
N ALA A 38 -3.63 16.84 4.87
CA ALA A 38 -2.49 16.46 5.71
C ALA A 38 -1.73 15.24 5.17
N LEU A 39 -2.42 14.28 4.53
CA LEU A 39 -1.78 13.15 3.87
C LEU A 39 -1.08 13.55 2.56
N GLU A 40 -1.58 14.55 1.86
CA GLU A 40 -0.96 15.11 0.65
C GLU A 40 0.39 15.79 0.93
N GLU A 41 0.63 16.23 2.17
CA GLU A 41 1.94 16.76 2.61
C GLU A 41 2.98 15.66 2.90
N THR A 42 2.62 14.38 2.71
CA THR A 42 3.48 13.23 3.01
C THR A 42 3.93 12.51 1.75
N SER A 43 4.63 11.37 1.91
CA SER A 43 5.04 10.50 0.81
C SER A 43 3.87 9.88 0.01
N TYR A 44 2.62 10.05 0.46
CA TYR A 44 1.42 9.53 -0.21
C TYR A 44 0.79 10.50 -1.22
N HIS A 45 1.34 11.71 -1.42
CA HIS A 45 0.81 12.75 -2.30
C HIS A 45 0.38 12.22 -3.69
N GLU A 46 1.32 11.64 -4.45
CA GLU A 46 1.04 11.16 -5.82
C GLU A 46 -0.03 10.07 -5.87
N ASP A 47 -0.18 9.32 -4.79
CA ASP A 47 -1.12 8.20 -4.73
C ASP A 47 -2.53 8.68 -4.45
N LEU A 48 -2.64 9.71 -3.61
CA LEU A 48 -3.87 10.43 -3.35
C LEU A 48 -4.32 11.19 -4.60
N GLU A 49 -3.42 11.92 -5.25
CA GLU A 49 -3.71 12.67 -6.48
C GLU A 49 -4.33 11.75 -7.55
N ARG A 50 -3.73 10.57 -7.78
CA ARG A 50 -4.27 9.60 -8.76
C ARG A 50 -5.60 8.99 -8.34
N ALA A 51 -5.77 8.64 -7.07
CA ALA A 51 -6.96 7.92 -6.59
C ALA A 51 -8.19 8.83 -6.44
N LEU A 52 -7.98 10.07 -5.99
CA LEU A 52 -9.06 11.02 -5.69
C LEU A 52 -9.77 11.53 -6.94
N VAL A 53 -9.15 11.44 -8.12
CA VAL A 53 -9.80 11.73 -9.41
C VAL A 53 -11.00 10.82 -9.67
N GLY A 54 -10.92 9.54 -9.27
CA GLY A 54 -11.97 8.55 -9.52
C GLY A 54 -12.87 8.25 -8.33
N LYS A 55 -12.38 8.42 -7.10
CA LYS A 55 -13.11 8.12 -5.86
C LYS A 55 -12.89 9.24 -4.85
N SER A 56 -13.96 9.92 -4.42
CA SER A 56 -13.86 11.00 -3.44
C SER A 56 -13.85 10.50 -1.99
N GLY A 57 -13.32 11.32 -1.08
CA GLY A 57 -13.38 11.09 0.36
C GLY A 57 -12.66 9.82 0.81
N LEU A 58 -13.24 9.11 1.78
CA LEU A 58 -12.61 7.95 2.40
C LEU A 58 -12.27 6.83 1.41
N SER A 59 -13.15 6.57 0.44
CA SER A 59 -12.91 5.52 -0.56
C SER A 59 -11.72 5.83 -1.48
N GLY A 60 -11.46 7.12 -1.75
CA GLY A 60 -10.27 7.57 -2.45
C GLY A 60 -9.00 7.37 -1.65
N ILE A 61 -9.02 7.67 -0.35
CA ILE A 61 -7.89 7.41 0.57
C ILE A 61 -7.58 5.92 0.63
N GLU A 62 -8.59 5.08 0.83
CA GLU A 62 -8.42 3.62 0.87
C GLU A 62 -7.80 3.10 -0.42
N GLU A 63 -8.27 3.59 -1.58
CA GLU A 63 -7.73 3.23 -2.88
C GLU A 63 -6.27 3.69 -3.04
N ALA A 64 -5.94 4.92 -2.67
CA ALA A 64 -4.59 5.46 -2.70
C ALA A 64 -3.61 4.59 -1.90
N LEU A 65 -3.95 4.31 -0.64
CA LEU A 65 -3.13 3.52 0.27
C LEU A 65 -2.99 2.07 -0.22
N ARG A 66 -4.06 1.48 -0.75
CA ARG A 66 -4.05 0.14 -1.34
C ARG A 66 -3.10 0.08 -2.54
N LEU A 67 -3.17 1.06 -3.45
CA LEU A 67 -2.29 1.12 -4.62
C LEU A 67 -0.83 1.36 -4.23
N ASN A 68 -0.57 2.21 -3.23
CA ASN A 68 0.77 2.42 -2.68
C ASN A 68 1.37 1.12 -2.15
N LEU A 69 0.60 0.38 -1.36
CA LEU A 69 1.02 -0.89 -0.79
C LEU A 69 1.36 -1.91 -1.89
N ILE A 70 0.51 -2.02 -2.91
CA ILE A 70 0.74 -2.95 -4.03
C ILE A 70 2.05 -2.60 -4.77
N ARG A 71 2.24 -1.34 -5.15
CA ARG A 71 3.48 -0.89 -5.82
C ARG A 71 4.71 -1.12 -4.95
N THR A 72 4.57 -0.90 -3.64
CA THR A 72 5.66 -1.11 -2.67
C THR A 72 6.05 -2.58 -2.60
N ILE A 73 5.08 -3.50 -2.50
CA ILE A 73 5.33 -4.95 -2.49
C ILE A 73 5.95 -5.41 -3.82
N GLN A 74 5.44 -4.93 -4.96
CA GLN A 74 5.99 -5.24 -6.28
C GLN A 74 7.46 -4.81 -6.38
N LYS A 75 7.78 -3.58 -5.97
CA LYS A 75 9.13 -3.05 -5.97
C LYS A 75 10.08 -3.81 -5.05
N ILE A 76 9.61 -4.22 -3.87
CA ILE A 76 10.38 -5.10 -2.97
C ILE A 76 10.62 -6.46 -3.63
N SER A 77 9.61 -7.02 -4.31
CA SER A 77 9.75 -8.28 -5.03
C SER A 77 10.78 -8.18 -6.15
N GLU A 78 10.80 -7.09 -6.91
CA GLU A 78 11.80 -6.81 -7.95
C GLU A 78 13.22 -6.77 -7.37
N PHE A 79 13.42 -6.13 -6.21
CA PHE A 79 14.74 -6.10 -5.56
C PHE A 79 15.19 -7.47 -5.04
N LEU A 80 14.27 -8.39 -4.82
CA LEU A 80 14.54 -9.72 -4.28
C LEU A 80 14.62 -10.79 -5.36
N GLN A 81 14.37 -10.49 -6.64
CA GLN A 81 14.43 -11.50 -7.71
C GLN A 81 15.81 -12.17 -7.77
N GLY A 82 15.83 -13.50 -7.67
CA GLY A 82 17.07 -14.28 -7.66
C GLY A 82 17.86 -14.23 -6.34
N GLU A 83 17.34 -13.54 -5.32
CA GLU A 83 17.92 -13.51 -3.98
C GLU A 83 17.26 -14.55 -3.06
N LYS A 84 17.99 -14.98 -2.01
CA LYS A 84 17.45 -15.92 -1.00
C LYS A 84 16.16 -15.41 -0.35
N GLY A 85 15.96 -14.09 -0.34
CA GLY A 85 14.82 -13.41 0.27
C GLY A 85 13.50 -13.54 -0.52
N GLU A 86 13.55 -13.90 -1.81
CA GLU A 86 12.40 -13.93 -2.72
C GLU A 86 11.27 -14.84 -2.20
N ARG A 87 11.62 -16.03 -1.70
CA ARG A 87 10.62 -16.96 -1.19
C ARG A 87 9.79 -16.38 -0.04
N TYR A 88 10.39 -15.52 0.79
CA TYR A 88 9.68 -14.94 1.93
C TYR A 88 8.64 -13.92 1.47
N ILE A 89 8.95 -13.05 0.50
CA ILE A 89 7.97 -12.07 0.02
C ILE A 89 6.75 -12.76 -0.62
N LEU A 90 6.97 -13.87 -1.34
CA LEU A 90 5.90 -14.70 -1.89
C LEU A 90 5.02 -15.30 -0.79
N ILE A 91 5.63 -15.87 0.26
CA ILE A 91 4.90 -16.45 1.39
C ILE A 91 4.08 -15.37 2.12
N PHE A 92 4.68 -14.22 2.44
CA PHE A 92 3.96 -13.13 3.10
C PHE A 92 2.81 -12.59 2.23
N SER A 93 3.01 -12.56 0.91
CA SER A 93 2.01 -12.06 -0.02
C SER A 93 0.83 -13.01 -0.23
N SER A 94 1.04 -14.32 -0.05
CA SER A 94 0.04 -15.37 -0.26
C SER A 94 -1.26 -15.19 0.54
N ARG A 95 -1.20 -14.49 1.69
CA ARG A 95 -2.39 -14.20 2.51
C ARG A 95 -3.40 -13.35 1.74
N TRP A 96 -2.92 -12.39 0.94
CA TRP A 96 -3.80 -11.55 0.12
C TRP A 96 -4.34 -12.34 -1.07
N ASP A 97 -3.58 -13.24 -1.66
CA ASP A 97 -4.07 -14.11 -2.74
C ASP A 97 -5.23 -14.98 -2.25
N ILE A 98 -5.10 -15.61 -1.09
CA ILE A 98 -6.16 -16.42 -0.49
C ILE A 98 -7.39 -15.56 -0.16
N HIS A 99 -7.18 -14.34 0.34
CA HIS A 99 -8.27 -13.41 0.59
C HIS A 99 -9.00 -13.05 -0.71
N ASN A 100 -8.27 -12.67 -1.75
CA ASN A 100 -8.79 -12.26 -3.04
C ASN A 100 -9.56 -13.42 -3.72
N LEU A 101 -9.01 -14.62 -3.71
CA LEU A 101 -9.68 -15.82 -4.22
C LEU A 101 -11.02 -16.08 -3.52
N LYS A 102 -11.06 -15.99 -2.18
CA LYS A 102 -12.31 -16.14 -1.42
C LYS A 102 -13.32 -15.05 -1.78
N THR A 103 -12.88 -13.81 -1.98
CA THR A 103 -13.73 -12.69 -2.37
C THR A 103 -14.33 -12.91 -3.76
N ILE A 104 -13.53 -13.33 -4.75
CA ILE A 104 -14.00 -13.65 -6.11
C ILE A 104 -15.01 -14.81 -6.09
N LEU A 105 -14.70 -15.89 -5.35
CA LEU A 105 -15.59 -17.06 -5.25
C LEU A 105 -16.94 -16.70 -4.61
N ARG A 106 -16.93 -15.84 -3.58
CA ARG A 106 -18.16 -15.33 -2.98
C ARG A 106 -18.97 -14.49 -3.97
N GLY A 107 -18.31 -13.57 -4.69
CA GLY A 107 -18.94 -12.74 -5.72
C GLY A 107 -19.59 -13.57 -6.83
N LYS A 108 -18.88 -14.58 -7.36
CA LYS A 108 -19.42 -15.52 -8.35
C LYS A 108 -20.64 -16.28 -7.83
N ARG A 109 -20.64 -16.73 -6.57
CA ARG A 109 -21.77 -17.44 -5.97
C ARG A 109 -23.04 -16.59 -5.93
N ILE A 110 -22.91 -15.29 -5.69
CA ILE A 110 -24.06 -14.36 -5.61
C ILE A 110 -24.38 -13.67 -6.95
N LYS A 111 -23.77 -14.10 -8.06
CA LYS A 111 -23.96 -13.55 -9.42
C LYS A 111 -23.78 -12.03 -9.50
N VAL A 112 -22.86 -11.47 -8.71
CA VAL A 112 -22.43 -10.08 -8.95
C VAL A 112 -21.80 -10.02 -10.35
N PRO A 113 -22.23 -9.10 -11.23
CA PRO A 113 -21.63 -8.96 -12.54
C PRO A 113 -20.13 -8.68 -12.37
N THR A 114 -19.31 -9.54 -12.97
CA THR A 114 -17.86 -9.34 -13.14
C THR A 114 -17.58 -8.35 -14.26
#